data_AF-B4W1V0-F1
#
_entry.id   AF-B4W1V0-F1
#
_cell.length_a   1.000
_cell.length_b   1.000
_cell.length_c   1.000
_cell.angle_alpha   90.00
_cell.angle_beta   90.00
_cell.angle_gamma   90.00
#
_symmetry.space_group_name_H-M   'P 1'
#
loop_
_entity.id
_entity.type
_entity.pdbx_description
1 polymer ?
#
loop_
_entity_poly.entity_id
_entity_poly.type
_entity_poly.pdbx_seq_one_letter_code
_entity_poly.pdbx_strand_id
1 'polypeptide(L)'
;MSSHSHVYVQGDVTIDPSAVISSGVILRANPESQIIIAAGVCIGAGSILHADQGTLEIETGVNMGTGVLVVGHGTIGANACIGSLTTIWNASIERLTVVPAGSVVGDVGRQVAEVSPAATPPVDSSNPPEAANPEPEQEAIASAPSPSPEQQDVNPPVDSQRHSSESTTEEDPESANSPAENSVYGQGSVDRILKTLFPYNQ
;
A
#
# COMPACT_ATOMS: atom_id res chain seq x y z
N MET A 1 36.93 15.42 -1.94
CA MET A 1 36.11 14.20 -2.10
C MET A 1 35.48 13.92 -0.75
N SER A 2 34.32 14.54 -0.47
CA SER A 2 33.69 14.44 0.85
C SER A 2 32.99 13.09 0.95
N SER A 3 33.61 12.17 1.70
CA SER A 3 33.11 10.85 2.03
C SER A 3 32.00 10.94 3.08
N HIS A 4 30.86 11.50 2.70
CA HIS A 4 29.63 11.33 3.48
C HIS A 4 29.08 9.96 3.12
N SER A 5 29.21 9.00 4.04
CA SER A 5 28.59 7.69 3.91
C SER A 5 27.12 7.89 3.57
N HIS A 6 26.71 7.30 2.46
CA HIS A 6 25.38 7.54 1.90
C HIS A 6 24.25 6.94 2.76
N VAL A 7 24.62 6.14 3.76
CA VAL A 7 23.74 5.53 4.75
C VAL A 7 24.20 5.96 6.13
N TYR A 8 23.24 6.33 6.98
CA TYR A 8 23.46 6.60 8.39
C TYR A 8 22.95 5.42 9.21
N VAL A 9 23.77 4.87 10.10
CA VAL A 9 23.42 3.74 10.96
C VAL A 9 23.77 4.08 12.41
N GLN A 10 22.81 3.92 13.32
CA GLN A 10 22.97 4.17 14.75
C GLN A 10 22.23 3.11 15.58
N GLY A 11 22.90 2.59 16.61
CA GLY A 11 22.32 1.60 17.53
C GLY A 11 22.58 0.16 17.09
N ASP A 12 21.77 -0.77 17.59
CA ASP A 12 21.84 -2.19 17.24
C ASP A 12 21.13 -2.45 15.91
N VAL A 13 21.92 -2.59 14.84
CA VAL A 13 21.43 -2.81 13.48
C VAL A 13 22.23 -3.94 12.84
N THR A 14 21.56 -5.03 12.49
CA THR A 14 22.15 -6.16 11.78
C THR A 14 21.65 -6.15 10.34
N ILE A 15 22.58 -6.18 9.38
CA ILE A 15 22.30 -6.10 7.95
C ILE A 15 22.91 -7.31 7.27
N ASP A 16 22.09 -8.09 6.58
CA ASP A 16 22.59 -9.18 5.75
C ASP A 16 23.47 -8.64 4.59
N PRO A 17 24.59 -9.31 4.24
CA PRO A 17 25.49 -8.85 3.19
C PRO A 17 24.85 -8.70 1.79
N SER A 18 23.74 -9.38 1.53
CA SER A 18 23.03 -9.32 0.24
C SER A 18 21.99 -8.19 0.17
N ALA A 19 21.71 -7.50 1.28
CA ALA A 19 20.76 -6.40 1.30
C ALA A 19 21.29 -5.19 0.51
N VAL A 20 20.40 -4.57 -0.27
CA VAL A 20 20.70 -3.38 -1.07
C VAL A 20 20.14 -2.15 -0.36
N ILE A 21 21.04 -1.26 0.07
CA ILE A 21 20.68 -0.03 0.78
C ILE A 21 21.03 1.17 -0.09
N SER A 22 20.01 1.93 -0.46
CA SER A 22 20.16 3.11 -1.31
C SER A 22 20.66 4.34 -0.55
N SER A 23 20.87 5.41 -1.32
CA SER A 23 21.11 6.78 -0.89
C SER A 23 20.27 7.28 0.27
N GLY A 24 20.87 8.01 1.21
CA GLY A 24 20.15 8.78 2.22
C GLY A 24 19.32 7.93 3.16
N VAL A 25 19.56 6.62 3.24
CA VAL A 25 18.87 5.74 4.18
C VAL A 25 19.37 6.01 5.59
N ILE A 26 18.44 6.11 6.54
CA ILE A 26 18.71 6.32 7.96
C ILE A 26 18.18 5.09 8.71
N LEU A 27 19.09 4.36 9.37
CA LEU A 27 18.78 3.24 10.24
C LEU A 27 19.12 3.65 11.67
N ARG A 28 18.11 3.69 12.54
CA ARG A 28 18.30 4.07 13.94
C ARG A 28 17.57 3.09 14.85
N ALA A 29 18.31 2.42 15.71
CA ALA A 29 17.74 1.68 16.83
C ALA A 29 17.98 2.47 18.13
N ASN A 30 16.91 2.71 18.89
CA ASN A 30 17.02 3.27 20.24
C ASN A 30 17.61 2.23 21.23
N PRO A 31 18.00 2.64 22.45
CA PRO A 31 18.43 1.70 23.48
C PRO A 31 17.39 0.58 23.68
N GLU A 32 17.87 -0.66 23.88
CA GLU A 32 17.03 -1.85 24.04
C GLU A 32 16.15 -2.20 22.81
N SER A 33 16.40 -1.57 21.67
CA SER A 33 15.74 -1.87 20.39
C SER A 33 16.76 -2.35 19.37
N GLN A 34 16.30 -3.13 18.38
CA GLN A 34 17.16 -3.67 17.32
C GLN A 34 16.47 -3.60 15.96
N ILE A 35 17.24 -3.35 14.90
CA ILE A 35 16.81 -3.52 13.51
C ILE A 35 17.51 -4.75 12.92
N ILE A 36 16.73 -5.66 12.34
CA ILE A 36 17.25 -6.85 11.64
C ILE A 36 16.82 -6.76 10.17
N ILE A 37 17.79 -6.66 9.27
CA ILE A 37 17.56 -6.65 7.82
C ILE A 37 18.08 -7.97 7.25
N ALA A 38 17.15 -8.80 6.77
CA ALA A 38 17.44 -10.10 6.21
C ALA A 38 18.00 -10.03 4.77
N ALA A 39 18.30 -11.21 4.21
CA ALA A 39 18.87 -11.34 2.88
C ALA A 39 17.95 -10.80 1.77
N GLY A 40 18.55 -10.25 0.72
CA GLY A 40 17.84 -9.79 -0.48
C GLY A 40 16.84 -8.66 -0.26
N VAL A 41 16.90 -7.96 0.88
CA VAL A 41 16.07 -6.78 1.14
C VAL A 41 16.56 -5.60 0.30
N CYS A 42 15.64 -4.88 -0.33
CA CYS A 42 15.91 -3.65 -1.07
C CYS A 42 15.30 -2.45 -0.33
N ILE A 43 16.13 -1.49 0.06
CA ILE A 43 15.68 -0.25 0.71
C ILE A 43 15.88 0.92 -0.25
N GLY A 44 14.76 1.53 -0.69
CA GLY A 44 14.76 2.68 -1.56
C GLY A 44 15.36 3.93 -0.91
N ALA A 45 15.82 4.86 -1.76
CA ALA A 45 16.53 6.05 -1.31
C ALA A 45 15.68 6.91 -0.34
N GLY A 46 16.33 7.57 0.62
CA GLY A 46 15.69 8.46 1.57
C GLY A 46 14.77 7.77 2.57
N SER A 47 14.80 6.43 2.67
CA SER A 47 13.99 5.70 3.63
C SER A 47 14.55 5.83 5.04
N ILE A 48 13.67 5.93 6.03
CA ILE A 48 14.02 6.11 7.45
C ILE A 48 13.40 4.98 8.24
N LEU A 49 14.24 4.18 8.89
CA LEU A 49 13.83 3.07 9.73
C LEU A 49 14.29 3.38 11.15
N HIS A 50 13.33 3.54 12.05
CA HIS A 50 13.57 3.83 13.46
C HIS A 50 12.94 2.72 14.32
N ALA A 51 13.78 1.86 14.89
CA ALA A 51 13.33 0.90 15.89
C ALA A 51 13.20 1.56 17.26
N ASP A 52 12.03 1.43 17.87
CA ASP A 52 11.73 1.90 19.21
C ASP A 52 10.91 0.86 19.99
N GLN A 53 11.29 0.65 21.25
CA GLN A 53 10.65 -0.27 22.19
C GLN A 53 10.50 -1.72 21.68
N GLY A 54 11.47 -2.22 20.93
CA GLY A 54 11.46 -3.62 20.48
C GLY A 54 12.31 -3.90 19.25
N THR A 55 11.97 -4.99 18.56
CA THR A 55 12.65 -5.42 17.33
C THR A 55 11.84 -4.97 16.11
N LEU A 56 12.53 -4.34 15.16
CA LEU A 56 12.03 -4.10 13.81
C LEU A 56 12.70 -5.11 12.87
N GLU A 57 11.95 -6.11 12.45
CA GLU A 57 12.44 -7.17 11.58
C GLU A 57 11.96 -6.97 10.14
N ILE A 58 12.90 -7.00 9.20
CA ILE A 58 12.63 -6.93 7.77
C ILE A 58 13.05 -8.25 7.18
N GLU A 59 12.06 -9.10 6.91
CA GLU A 59 12.28 -10.46 6.42
C GLU A 59 12.83 -10.46 4.98
N THR A 60 13.28 -11.64 4.53
CA THR A 60 13.95 -11.84 3.24
C THR A 60 13.14 -11.31 2.05
N GLY A 61 13.82 -10.67 1.11
CA GLY A 61 13.24 -10.28 -0.19
C GLY A 61 12.24 -9.13 -0.13
N VAL A 62 12.11 -8.43 1.00
CA VAL A 62 11.26 -7.23 1.09
C VAL A 62 11.79 -6.14 0.16
N ASN A 63 10.89 -5.53 -0.59
CA ASN A 63 11.22 -4.41 -1.47
C ASN A 63 10.52 -3.14 -1.00
N MET A 64 11.30 -2.14 -0.60
CA MET A 64 10.80 -0.85 -0.11
C MET A 64 11.09 0.24 -1.13
N GLY A 65 10.05 0.99 -1.49
CA GLY A 65 10.16 2.15 -2.36
C GLY A 65 10.97 3.30 -1.75
N THR A 66 11.04 4.40 -2.48
CA THR A 66 11.75 5.62 -2.04
C THR A 66 10.98 6.30 -0.91
N GLY A 67 11.71 6.79 0.10
CA GLY A 67 11.15 7.62 1.17
C GLY A 67 10.16 6.89 2.07
N VAL A 68 10.34 5.59 2.27
CA VAL A 68 9.50 4.84 3.23
C VAL A 68 9.93 5.20 4.65
N LEU A 69 8.94 5.47 5.50
CA LEU A 69 9.14 5.73 6.92
C LEU A 69 8.63 4.53 7.72
N VAL A 70 9.48 3.96 8.57
CA VAL A 70 9.09 2.91 9.52
C VAL A 70 9.52 3.34 10.91
N VAL A 71 8.56 3.39 11.84
CA VAL A 71 8.82 3.80 13.23
C VAL A 71 8.19 2.81 14.18
N GLY A 72 8.98 2.36 15.17
CA GLY A 72 8.53 1.49 16.24
C GLY A 72 9.06 0.07 16.11
N HIS A 73 8.21 -0.91 16.44
CA HIS A 73 8.52 -2.33 16.35
C HIS A 73 7.53 -3.05 15.44
N GLY A 74 7.91 -4.24 14.98
CA GLY A 74 7.07 -5.08 14.13
C GLY A 74 7.88 -5.84 13.10
N THR A 75 7.17 -6.59 12.26
CA THR A 75 7.78 -7.39 11.20
C THR A 75 7.23 -6.95 9.85
N ILE A 76 8.12 -6.68 8.90
CA ILE A 76 7.77 -6.56 7.48
C ILE A 76 8.01 -7.93 6.85
N GLY A 77 6.91 -8.62 6.54
CA GLY A 77 6.91 -10.01 6.10
C GLY A 77 7.63 -10.22 4.77
N ALA A 78 8.17 -11.43 4.60
CA ALA A 78 9.01 -11.81 3.47
C ALA A 78 8.32 -11.53 2.14
N ASN A 79 9.09 -11.00 1.21
CA ASN A 79 8.63 -10.62 -0.14
C ASN A 79 7.46 -9.62 -0.16
N ALA A 80 7.22 -8.87 0.93
CA ALA A 80 6.30 -7.75 0.89
C ALA A 80 6.88 -6.63 0.01
N CYS A 81 6.00 -5.95 -0.73
CA CYS A 81 6.34 -4.79 -1.55
C CYS A 81 5.74 -3.54 -0.92
N ILE A 82 6.59 -2.65 -0.41
CA ILE A 82 6.16 -1.40 0.22
C ILE A 82 6.31 -0.27 -0.80
N GLY A 83 5.20 0.35 -1.18
CA GLY A 83 5.20 1.47 -2.10
C GLY A 83 5.96 2.68 -1.55
N SER A 84 6.46 3.53 -2.44
CA SER A 84 7.17 4.76 -2.08
C SER A 84 6.33 5.66 -1.17
N LEU A 85 6.98 6.42 -0.29
CA LEU A 85 6.34 7.36 0.64
C LEU A 85 5.33 6.71 1.61
N THR A 86 5.39 5.40 1.79
CA THR A 86 4.58 4.70 2.80
C THR A 86 5.11 4.99 4.19
N THR A 87 4.20 5.16 5.15
CA THR A 87 4.52 5.23 6.59
C THR A 87 3.98 3.99 7.30
N ILE A 88 4.84 3.29 8.03
CA ILE A 88 4.48 2.17 8.90
C ILE A 88 4.80 2.58 10.34
N TRP A 89 3.79 2.58 11.19
CA TRP A 89 3.89 3.03 12.58
C TRP A 89 3.44 1.91 13.52
N ASN A 90 4.35 1.32 14.30
CA ASN A 90 4.04 0.25 15.26
C ASN A 90 3.11 -0.84 14.70
N ALA A 91 3.35 -1.25 13.46
CA ALA A 91 2.54 -2.25 12.77
C ALA A 91 3.42 -3.26 12.06
N SER A 92 2.86 -4.45 11.85
CA SER A 92 3.47 -5.51 11.06
C SER A 92 2.76 -5.64 9.72
N ILE A 93 3.52 -5.94 8.68
CA ILE A 93 3.01 -6.20 7.33
C ILE A 93 3.13 -7.70 7.07
N GLU A 94 2.06 -8.31 6.59
CA GLU A 94 2.08 -9.73 6.25
C GLU A 94 2.97 -10.02 5.03
N ARG A 95 3.47 -11.26 4.95
CA ARG A 95 4.26 -11.74 3.82
C ARG A 95 3.49 -11.60 2.51
N LEU A 96 4.22 -11.45 1.40
CA LEU A 96 3.65 -11.35 0.04
C LEU A 96 2.61 -10.22 -0.14
N THR A 97 2.53 -9.29 0.81
CA THR A 97 1.58 -8.17 0.74
C THR A 97 2.16 -7.03 -0.07
N VAL A 98 1.31 -6.37 -0.85
CA VAL A 98 1.65 -5.13 -1.55
C VAL A 98 0.97 -3.97 -0.85
N VAL A 99 1.77 -3.07 -0.28
CA VAL A 99 1.29 -1.82 0.30
C VAL A 99 1.39 -0.71 -0.76
N PRO A 100 0.30 -0.05 -1.14
CA PRO A 100 0.34 1.02 -2.14
C PRO A 100 1.21 2.21 -1.71
N ALA A 101 1.71 2.97 -2.68
CA ALA A 101 2.50 4.17 -2.40
C ALA A 101 1.68 5.23 -1.63
N GLY A 102 2.32 5.95 -0.70
CA GLY A 102 1.67 6.96 0.13
C GLY A 102 0.74 6.41 1.23
N SER A 103 0.72 5.10 1.46
CA SER A 103 -0.12 4.50 2.51
C SER A 103 0.38 4.86 3.90
N VAL A 104 -0.52 4.83 4.88
CA VAL A 104 -0.19 4.90 6.31
C VAL A 104 -0.74 3.65 6.97
N VAL A 105 0.12 2.86 7.59
CA VAL A 105 -0.23 1.60 8.26
C VAL A 105 0.11 1.71 9.74
N GLY A 106 -0.83 1.33 10.61
CA GLY A 106 -0.60 1.30 12.05
C GLY A 106 -0.72 2.65 12.78
N ASP A 107 -1.14 3.70 12.07
CA ASP A 107 -1.56 4.96 12.70
C ASP A 107 -2.89 4.74 13.45
N VAL A 108 -2.78 4.17 14.64
CA VAL A 108 -3.83 4.23 15.65
C VAL A 108 -3.69 5.61 16.28
N GLY A 109 -4.15 6.64 15.57
CA GLY A 109 -4.04 8.03 16.01
C GLY A 109 -4.67 8.26 17.39
N ARG A 110 -4.69 9.52 17.84
CA ARG A 110 -5.41 9.90 19.07
C ARG A 110 -6.86 9.40 18.98
N GLN A 111 -7.20 8.37 19.74
CA GLN A 111 -8.58 8.06 20.04
C GLN A 111 -9.12 9.25 20.83
N VAL A 112 -9.92 10.09 20.17
CA VAL A 112 -10.77 11.02 20.90
C VAL A 112 -11.79 10.12 21.56
N ALA A 113 -11.64 9.87 22.86
CA ALA A 113 -12.66 9.20 23.64
C ALA A 113 -13.97 9.95 23.38
N GLU A 114 -14.90 9.32 22.68
CA GLU A 114 -16.25 9.83 22.57
C GLU A 114 -16.76 9.93 24.01
N VAL A 115 -17.02 11.15 24.47
CA VAL A 115 -17.51 11.38 25.82
C VAL A 115 -18.92 10.81 25.84
N SER A 116 -19.05 9.55 26.30
CA SER A 116 -20.32 8.90 26.53
C SER A 116 -21.18 9.84 27.39
N PRO A 117 -22.38 10.25 26.94
CA PRO A 117 -23.25 11.06 27.77
C PRO A 117 -23.67 10.25 29.01
N ALA A 118 -23.21 10.74 30.16
CA ALA A 118 -23.72 10.56 31.52
C ALA A 118 -24.39 9.21 31.86
N ALA A 119 -23.66 8.39 32.64
CA ALA A 119 -24.29 7.41 33.52
C ALA A 119 -25.21 8.14 34.52
N THR A 120 -26.50 7.84 34.48
CA THR A 120 -27.43 8.13 35.57
C THR A 120 -27.05 7.26 36.78
N PRO A 121 -27.06 7.79 38.02
CA PRO A 121 -26.72 6.98 39.19
C PRO A 121 -27.75 5.87 39.43
N PRO A 122 -27.33 4.70 39.94
CA PRO A 122 -28.23 3.60 40.23
C PRO A 122 -29.01 3.87 41.52
N VAL A 123 -30.34 3.73 41.47
CA VAL A 123 -31.17 3.55 42.68
C VAL A 123 -31.21 2.07 43.02
N ASP A 124 -30.69 1.76 44.20
CA ASP A 124 -30.68 0.45 44.84
C ASP A 124 -32.08 0.15 45.39
N SER A 125 -32.66 -0.99 45.01
CA SER A 125 -33.78 -1.61 45.72
C SER A 125 -33.80 -3.11 45.44
N SER A 126 -33.56 -3.84 46.52
CA SER A 126 -33.47 -5.29 46.70
C SER A 126 -34.72 -6.08 46.24
N ASN A 127 -34.44 -7.23 45.62
CA ASN A 127 -35.27 -8.35 45.09
C ASN A 127 -35.97 -9.21 46.21
N PRO A 128 -36.64 -10.39 46.00
CA PRO A 128 -37.51 -11.01 44.95
C PRO A 128 -38.77 -11.77 45.58
N PRO A 129 -39.35 -12.92 45.12
CA PRO A 129 -39.81 -13.46 43.80
C PRO A 129 -41.26 -14.05 43.80
N GLU A 130 -41.95 -14.14 42.64
CA GLU A 130 -43.01 -15.15 42.27
C GLU A 130 -43.55 -14.77 40.87
N ALA A 131 -43.90 -15.61 39.90
CA ALA A 131 -44.03 -17.05 39.77
C ALA A 131 -44.06 -17.43 38.26
N ALA A 132 -43.64 -18.67 37.96
CA ALA A 132 -44.14 -19.59 36.94
C ALA A 132 -44.26 -19.19 35.43
N ASN A 133 -43.47 -19.93 34.63
CA ASN A 133 -43.64 -20.40 33.23
C ASN A 133 -45.07 -21.02 32.98
N PRO A 134 -45.55 -21.37 31.75
CA PRO A 134 -44.79 -21.63 30.52
C PRO A 134 -45.32 -21.16 29.14
N GLU A 135 -44.35 -21.06 28.23
CA GLU A 135 -44.27 -21.52 26.84
C GLU A 135 -45.47 -22.26 26.21
N PRO A 136 -45.72 -22.01 24.91
CA PRO A 136 -45.98 -23.09 23.98
C PRO A 136 -45.09 -23.06 22.73
N GLU A 137 -44.60 -24.26 22.40
CA GLU A 137 -43.92 -24.69 21.17
C GLU A 137 -44.83 -24.64 19.92
N GLN A 138 -44.23 -24.98 18.77
CA GLN A 138 -44.82 -25.35 17.45
C GLN A 138 -45.22 -24.16 16.52
N GLU A 139 -44.83 -24.09 15.24
CA GLU A 139 -44.67 -25.14 14.22
C GLU A 139 -43.69 -24.71 13.10
N ALA A 140 -43.03 -25.70 12.51
CA ALA A 140 -42.27 -25.58 11.28
C ALA A 140 -43.19 -25.46 10.06
N ILE A 141 -42.90 -24.51 9.15
CA ILE A 141 -43.28 -24.62 7.74
C ILE A 141 -42.15 -24.11 6.85
N ALA A 142 -41.52 -25.07 6.19
CA ALA A 142 -40.70 -24.86 5.00
C ALA A 142 -41.57 -24.31 3.87
N SER A 143 -41.05 -23.35 3.09
CA SER A 143 -41.33 -23.19 1.66
C SER A 143 -40.43 -22.10 1.08
N ALA A 144 -39.32 -22.52 0.49
CA ALA A 144 -38.61 -21.72 -0.51
C ALA A 144 -39.35 -21.82 -1.85
N PRO A 145 -39.40 -20.73 -2.63
CA PRO A 145 -39.49 -20.83 -4.07
C PRO A 145 -38.23 -20.24 -4.72
N SER A 146 -37.44 -21.11 -5.34
CA SER A 146 -36.60 -20.72 -6.49
C SER A 146 -37.49 -20.38 -7.69
N PRO A 147 -37.05 -19.46 -8.53
CA PRO A 147 -37.02 -19.76 -9.96
C PRO A 147 -35.70 -19.35 -10.64
N SER A 148 -34.98 -20.37 -11.12
CA SER A 148 -34.36 -20.41 -12.46
C SER A 148 -35.18 -21.45 -13.25
N PRO A 149 -35.28 -21.42 -14.60
CA PRO A 149 -34.19 -21.23 -15.58
C PRO A 149 -34.64 -20.29 -16.75
N GLU A 150 -33.91 -19.92 -17.80
CA GLU A 150 -33.30 -20.67 -18.91
C GLU A 150 -32.57 -19.60 -19.79
N GLN A 151 -31.27 -19.72 -20.03
CA GLN A 151 -30.65 -20.22 -21.27
C GLN A 151 -30.70 -19.30 -22.50
N GLN A 152 -29.52 -18.90 -22.98
CA GLN A 152 -29.00 -19.16 -24.34
C GLN A 152 -27.50 -18.74 -24.34
N ASP A 153 -26.55 -19.68 -24.35
CA ASP A 153 -25.92 -20.30 -25.54
C ASP A 153 -25.24 -19.24 -26.45
N VAL A 154 -23.95 -19.29 -26.81
CA VAL A 154 -23.08 -20.42 -27.20
C VAL A 154 -21.59 -19.99 -27.16
N ASN A 155 -20.71 -20.99 -27.10
CA ASN A 155 -19.26 -20.97 -26.86
C ASN A 155 -18.37 -20.79 -28.16
N PRO A 156 -17.01 -20.80 -28.07
CA PRO A 156 -16.00 -20.13 -28.94
C PRO A 156 -15.40 -21.07 -30.04
N PRO A 157 -14.13 -21.07 -30.55
CA PRO A 157 -12.90 -20.22 -30.38
C PRO A 157 -12.07 -19.90 -31.68
N VAL A 158 -10.84 -19.37 -31.52
CA VAL A 158 -9.55 -19.68 -32.24
C VAL A 158 -8.71 -18.45 -32.71
N ASP A 159 -7.59 -18.23 -32.00
CA ASP A 159 -6.16 -18.05 -32.42
C ASP A 159 -5.66 -16.98 -33.45
N SER A 160 -4.36 -16.66 -33.29
CA SER A 160 -3.42 -15.92 -34.17
C SER A 160 -3.41 -14.38 -34.04
N GLN A 161 -2.28 -13.65 -34.02
CA GLN A 161 -0.86 -13.97 -34.20
C GLN A 161 -0.03 -12.74 -33.78
N ARG A 162 1.18 -12.98 -33.26
CA ARG A 162 2.26 -11.99 -33.17
C ARG A 162 2.72 -11.59 -34.58
N HIS A 163 3.05 -10.32 -34.81
CA HIS A 163 4.02 -9.97 -35.84
C HIS A 163 4.87 -8.76 -35.46
N SER A 164 6.16 -9.03 -35.30
CA SER A 164 7.27 -8.11 -35.49
C SER A 164 7.37 -7.75 -36.98
N SER A 165 7.82 -6.53 -37.30
CA SER A 165 8.29 -6.21 -38.64
C SER A 165 9.46 -5.24 -38.54
N GLU A 166 10.65 -5.81 -38.69
CA GLU A 166 11.87 -5.14 -39.09
C GLU A 166 11.87 -5.06 -40.62
N SER A 167 12.15 -3.89 -41.20
CA SER A 167 12.60 -3.80 -42.59
C SER A 167 13.38 -2.52 -42.84
N THR A 168 14.60 -2.72 -43.29
CA THR A 168 15.58 -1.79 -43.85
C THR A 168 15.19 -1.39 -45.28
N THR A 169 15.34 -0.11 -45.66
CA THR A 169 15.96 0.29 -46.95
C THR A 169 16.38 1.77 -46.90
N GLU A 170 17.63 2.04 -47.30
CA GLU A 170 18.22 3.36 -47.56
C GLU A 170 17.74 3.92 -48.90
N GLU A 171 17.61 5.25 -49.03
CA GLU A 171 18.01 6.09 -50.18
C GLU A 171 17.77 7.58 -49.86
N ASP A 172 18.76 8.42 -50.16
CA ASP A 172 18.92 9.87 -49.88
C ASP A 172 18.99 10.61 -51.26
N PRO A 173 19.16 11.95 -51.38
CA PRO A 173 18.49 13.13 -50.82
C PRO A 173 17.82 14.01 -51.92
N GLU A 174 16.74 14.74 -51.65
CA GLU A 174 16.51 16.04 -52.33
C GLU A 174 15.51 16.97 -51.62
N SER A 175 15.83 18.26 -51.68
CA SER A 175 15.34 19.36 -50.87
C SER A 175 14.10 20.04 -51.46
N ALA A 176 13.04 20.24 -50.66
CA ALA A 176 12.04 21.28 -50.90
C ALA A 176 11.32 21.73 -49.62
N ASN A 177 11.52 23.00 -49.26
CA ASN A 177 10.89 23.70 -48.15
C ASN A 177 9.36 23.76 -48.24
N SER A 178 8.68 23.39 -47.15
CA SER A 178 7.36 23.92 -46.73
C SER A 178 7.19 23.66 -45.22
N PRO A 179 6.67 24.61 -44.42
CA PRO A 179 6.64 24.49 -42.97
C PRO A 179 5.54 23.50 -42.57
N ALA A 180 5.93 22.25 -42.31
CA ALA A 180 5.06 21.31 -41.64
C ALA A 180 4.83 21.84 -40.22
N GLU A 181 3.58 22.23 -39.95
CA GLU A 181 3.11 22.54 -38.61
C GLU A 181 3.47 21.36 -37.69
N ASN A 182 4.35 21.61 -36.72
CA ASN A 182 4.68 20.65 -35.66
C ASN A 182 3.45 20.49 -34.77
N SER A 183 2.44 19.76 -35.23
CA SER A 183 1.34 19.30 -34.39
C SER A 183 1.91 18.26 -33.44
N VAL A 184 2.41 18.73 -32.31
CA VAL A 184 2.97 17.89 -31.26
C VAL A 184 1.85 16.99 -30.74
N TYR A 185 2.04 15.68 -30.89
CA TYR A 185 1.13 14.68 -30.36
C TYR A 185 0.88 14.94 -28.87
N GLY A 186 -0.39 15.13 -28.49
CA GLY A 186 -0.79 15.42 -27.11
C GLY A 186 -1.12 16.88 -26.80
N GLN A 187 -0.98 17.82 -27.75
CA GLN A 187 -1.42 19.22 -27.59
C GLN A 187 -2.87 19.33 -27.05
N GLY A 188 -3.80 18.56 -27.61
CA GLY A 188 -5.20 18.55 -27.14
C GLY A 188 -5.38 18.02 -25.71
N SER A 189 -4.51 17.13 -25.24
CA SER A 189 -4.52 16.63 -23.86
C SER A 189 -3.99 17.69 -22.89
N VAL A 190 -2.93 18.40 -23.28
CA VAL A 190 -2.36 19.51 -22.49
C VAL A 190 -3.36 20.66 -22.37
N ASP A 191 -3.99 21.05 -23.48
CA ASP A 191 -5.02 22.10 -23.50
C ASP A 191 -6.23 21.75 -22.61
N ARG A 192 -6.61 20.46 -22.55
CA ARG A 192 -7.67 20.00 -21.67
C ARG A 192 -7.29 20.19 -20.20
N ILE A 193 -6.07 19.83 -19.82
CA ILE A 193 -5.56 20.01 -18.45
C ILE A 193 -5.51 21.51 -18.09
N LEU A 194 -4.98 22.35 -18.98
CA LEU A 194 -4.89 23.80 -18.76
C LEU A 194 -6.27 24.44 -18.57
N LYS A 195 -7.27 24.07 -19.40
CA LYS A 195 -8.64 24.58 -19.26
C LYS A 195 -9.32 24.11 -17.98
N THR A 196 -9.04 22.90 -17.51
CA THR A 196 -9.62 22.40 -16.25
C THR A 196 -8.98 23.05 -15.02
N LEU A 197 -7.67 23.31 -15.05
CA LEU A 197 -6.96 23.89 -13.91
C LEU A 197 -7.11 25.41 -13.81
N PHE A 198 -7.31 26.10 -14.94
CA PHE A 198 -7.35 27.58 -14.98
C PHE A 198 -8.58 28.12 -15.72
N PRO A 199 -9.81 27.93 -15.19
CA PRO A 199 -11.05 28.31 -15.88
C PRO A 199 -11.30 29.84 -15.99
N TYR A 200 -10.52 30.69 -15.31
CA TYR A 200 -10.77 32.14 -15.20
C TYR A 200 -9.70 33.05 -15.82
N ASN A 201 -8.74 32.51 -16.59
CA ASN A 201 -7.68 33.30 -17.22
C ASN A 201 -7.94 33.61 -18.70
N GLN A 202 -9.13 34.11 -19.03
CA GLN A 202 -9.43 34.71 -20.34
C GLN A 202 -9.77 36.19 -20.20
#